data_AF-A0A7S4HH89-F1
#
_entry.id   AF-A0A7S4HH89-F1
#
_cell.length_a   1.000
_cell.length_b   1.000
_cell.length_c   1.000
_cell.angle_alpha   90.00
_cell.angle_beta   90.00
_cell.angle_gamma   90.00
#
_symmetry.space_group_name_H-M   'P 1'
#
loop_
_entity.id
_entity.type
_entity.pdbx_description
1 polymer ?
#
loop_
_entity_poly.entity_id
_entity_poly.type
_entity_poly.pdbx_seq_one_letter_code
_entity_poly.pdbx_strand_id
1 'polypeptide(L)'
;VKKCARTQQSDYLLVDSGCTFPYALKPSTASSECDALVGELYEVSNEVMQALDRLEGHPNFYRRQEVTIEGESKKAWIYLLFTPGRHKDVLKSPAEYPRVPNGDWMAYMTAGKGGR
;
A
#
# COMPACT_ATOMS: atom_id res chain seq x y z
N VAL A 1 -5.33 19.50 -0.92
CA VAL A 1 -6.68 18.91 -1.05
C VAL A 1 -6.59 17.42 -0.78
N LYS A 2 -7.58 16.84 -0.10
CA LYS A 2 -7.70 15.40 0.15
C LYS A 2 -8.81 14.84 -0.75
N LYS A 3 -8.52 13.78 -1.51
CA LYS A 3 -9.52 13.09 -2.35
C LYS A 3 -9.36 11.59 -2.28
N CYS A 4 -10.47 10.86 -2.40
CA CYS A 4 -10.41 9.41 -2.60
C CYS A 4 -9.74 9.10 -3.94
N ALA A 5 -8.92 8.06 -3.98
CA ALA A 5 -8.11 7.69 -5.14
C ALA A 5 -8.00 6.17 -5.26
N ARG A 6 -7.82 5.70 -6.50
CA ARG A 6 -7.54 4.30 -6.81
C ARG A 6 -6.38 4.23 -7.79
N THR A 7 -5.44 3.31 -7.58
CA THR A 7 -4.36 3.08 -8.56
C THR A 7 -4.93 2.51 -9.84
N GLN A 8 -4.42 2.93 -11.00
CA GLN A 8 -4.88 2.38 -12.27
C GLN A 8 -4.37 0.94 -12.48
N GLN A 9 -3.14 0.66 -12.06
CA GLN A 9 -2.59 -0.69 -12.09
C GLN A 9 -3.16 -1.53 -10.94
N SER A 10 -3.39 -2.81 -11.22
CA SER A 10 -3.88 -3.80 -10.26
C SER A 10 -2.82 -4.86 -9.90
N ASP A 11 -1.55 -4.48 -9.91
CA ASP A 11 -0.41 -5.36 -9.65
C ASP A 11 0.18 -5.19 -8.25
N TYR A 12 -0.65 -4.76 -7.29
CA TYR A 12 -0.27 -4.55 -5.90
C TYR A 12 -0.93 -5.56 -4.96
N LEU A 13 -0.29 -5.82 -3.84
CA LEU A 13 -0.88 -6.55 -2.73
C LEU A 13 -1.04 -5.61 -1.54
N LEU A 14 -2.20 -5.66 -0.91
CA LEU A 14 -2.45 -5.00 0.37
C LEU A 14 -2.70 -6.09 1.41
N VAL A 15 -2.00 -6.04 2.54
CA VAL A 15 -2.13 -7.03 3.63
C VAL A 15 -2.29 -6.33 4.96
N ASP A 16 -2.97 -6.98 5.92
CA ASP A 16 -2.94 -6.56 7.31
C ASP A 16 -1.53 -6.81 7.86
N SER A 17 -0.89 -5.79 8.43
CA SER A 17 0.43 -5.93 9.07
C SER A 17 0.38 -6.71 10.40
N GLY A 18 -0.82 -7.02 10.89
CA GLY A 18 -1.08 -7.50 12.24
C GLY A 18 -1.30 -6.36 13.25
N CYS A 19 -1.05 -5.11 12.85
CA CYS A 19 -1.23 -3.89 13.64
C CYS A 19 -2.49 -3.11 13.17
N THR A 20 -2.51 -1.80 13.38
CA THR A 20 -3.61 -0.89 13.00
C THR A 20 -3.44 -0.26 11.61
N PHE A 21 -2.54 -0.77 10.79
CA PHE A 21 -2.25 -0.25 9.45
C PHE A 21 -1.86 -1.38 8.47
N PRO A 22 -2.06 -1.20 7.16
CA PRO A 22 -1.71 -2.22 6.18
C PRO A 22 -0.25 -2.12 5.70
N TYR A 23 0.22 -3.18 5.04
CA TYR A 23 1.38 -3.11 4.15
C TYR A 23 0.93 -3.16 2.68
N ALA A 24 1.42 -2.22 1.87
CA ALA A 24 1.32 -2.28 0.42
C ALA A 24 2.62 -2.82 -0.17
N LEU A 25 2.53 -3.79 -1.08
CA LEU A 25 3.67 -4.41 -1.74
C LEU A 25 3.41 -4.53 -3.24
N LYS A 26 4.48 -4.68 -4.02
CA LYS A 26 4.41 -5.00 -5.43
C LYS A 26 5.20 -6.29 -5.69
N PRO A 27 4.54 -7.45 -5.86
CA PRO A 27 5.23 -8.69 -6.14
C PRO A 27 5.94 -8.64 -7.50
N SER A 28 6.97 -9.46 -7.68
CA SER A 28 7.73 -9.53 -8.94
C SER A 28 6.90 -10.01 -10.12
N THR A 29 5.83 -10.76 -9.85
CA THR A 29 4.90 -11.30 -10.84
C THR A 29 3.49 -11.02 -10.35
N ALA A 30 2.69 -10.31 -11.15
CA ALA A 30 1.29 -10.10 -10.85
C ALA A 30 0.54 -11.45 -10.87
N SER A 31 -0.38 -11.62 -9.92
CA SER A 31 -1.23 -12.81 -9.80
C SER A 31 -2.69 -12.38 -9.67
N SER A 32 -3.62 -13.34 -9.66
CA SER A 32 -5.04 -13.11 -9.35
C SER A 32 -5.29 -12.60 -7.92
N GLU A 33 -4.25 -12.54 -7.09
CA GLU A 33 -4.30 -11.99 -5.74
C GLU A 33 -3.90 -10.52 -5.67
N CYS A 34 -3.40 -9.98 -6.78
CA CYS A 34 -3.08 -8.56 -6.87
C CYS A 34 -4.34 -7.74 -7.17
N ASP A 35 -4.41 -6.56 -6.58
CA ASP A 35 -5.50 -5.60 -6.73
C ASP A 35 -4.95 -4.22 -7.09
N ALA A 36 -5.86 -3.37 -7.57
CA ALA A 36 -5.66 -1.92 -7.52
C ALA A 36 -5.94 -1.45 -6.09
N LEU A 37 -5.16 -0.48 -5.61
CA LEU A 37 -5.23 0.00 -4.23
C LEU A 37 -6.16 1.19 -4.13
N VAL A 38 -7.05 1.17 -3.15
CA VAL A 38 -7.91 2.29 -2.75
C VAL A 38 -7.24 3.05 -1.62
N GLY A 39 -7.22 4.37 -1.73
CA GLY A 39 -6.67 5.23 -0.69
C GLY A 39 -7.05 6.68 -0.89
N GLU A 40 -6.18 7.55 -0.40
CA GLU A 40 -6.39 8.98 -0.38
C GLU A 40 -5.21 9.67 -1.05
N LEU A 41 -5.48 10.59 -1.97
CA LEU A 41 -4.48 11.38 -2.67
C LEU A 41 -4.40 12.77 -2.04
N TYR A 42 -3.16 13.16 -1.72
CA TYR A 42 -2.81 14.43 -1.11
C TYR A 42 -1.81 15.18 -1.98
N GLU A 43 -2.02 16.49 -2.10
CA GLU A 43 -0.99 17.41 -2.57
C GLU A 43 -0.16 17.87 -1.37
N VAL A 44 1.15 17.70 -1.45
CA VAL A 44 2.09 18.01 -0.37
C VAL A 44 3.28 18.79 -0.90
N SER A 45 3.89 19.60 -0.05
CA SER A 45 5.13 20.31 -0.40
C SER A 45 6.34 19.37 -0.34
N ASN A 46 7.48 19.84 -0.85
CA ASN A 46 8.73 19.09 -0.80
C ASN A 46 9.20 18.86 0.64
N GLU A 47 8.98 19.81 1.53
CA GLU A 47 9.33 19.72 2.96
C GLU A 47 8.51 18.63 3.65
N VAL A 48 7.21 18.55 3.35
CA VAL A 48 6.33 17.48 3.83
C VAL A 48 6.75 16.14 3.25
N MET A 49 7.10 16.08 1.96
CA MET A 49 7.59 14.86 1.32
C MET A 49 8.85 14.32 2.01
N GLN A 50 9.80 15.18 2.38
CA GLN A 50 11.00 14.78 3.12
C GLN A 50 10.68 14.31 4.55
N ALA A 51 9.66 14.87 5.20
CA ALA A 51 9.20 14.42 6.50
C ALA A 51 8.55 13.02 6.41
N LEU A 52 7.75 12.78 5.37
CA LEU A 52 7.18 11.46 5.08
C LEU A 52 8.28 10.43 4.79
N ASP A 53 9.29 10.78 3.99
CA ASP A 53 10.42 9.87 3.72
C ASP A 53 11.11 9.42 5.01
N ARG A 54 11.27 10.31 5.99
CA ARG A 54 11.82 9.95 7.32
C ARG A 54 10.86 9.07 8.12
N LEU A 55 9.57 9.40 8.15
CA LEU A 55 8.55 8.64 8.87
C LEU A 55 8.43 7.21 8.34
N GLU A 56 8.47 7.04 7.03
CA GLU A 56 8.33 5.76 6.33
C GLU A 56 9.66 4.97 6.27
N GLY A 57 10.75 5.51 6.81
CA GLY A 57 12.07 4.87 6.75
C GLY A 57 12.58 4.68 5.32
N HIS A 58 12.20 5.57 4.41
CA HIS A 58 12.67 5.58 3.02
C HIS A 58 14.18 5.84 2.94
N PRO A 59 14.96 5.10 2.10
CA PRO A 59 14.55 4.07 1.14
C PRO A 59 14.73 2.61 1.62
N ASN A 60 14.84 2.39 2.93
CA ASN A 60 15.23 1.10 3.50
C ASN A 60 14.00 0.26 3.88
N PHE A 61 13.05 0.84 4.63
CA PHE A 61 11.84 0.16 5.06
C PHE A 61 10.79 0.15 3.96
N TYR A 62 10.28 1.33 3.61
CA TYR A 62 9.49 1.55 2.40
C TYR A 62 10.31 2.20 1.28
N ARG A 63 9.95 1.91 0.02
CA ARG A 63 10.40 2.68 -1.15
C ARG A 63 9.23 3.35 -1.83
N ARG A 64 9.37 4.65 -2.09
CA ARG A 64 8.39 5.38 -2.87
C ARG A 64 8.48 5.01 -4.34
N GLN A 65 7.34 4.89 -5.00
CA GLN A 65 7.19 4.66 -6.43
C GLN A 65 6.13 5.58 -6.98
N GLU A 66 6.32 6.10 -8.20
CA GLU A 66 5.25 6.81 -8.89
C GLU A 66 4.22 5.82 -9.44
N VAL A 67 2.94 6.13 -9.23
CA VAL A 67 1.79 5.36 -9.73
C VAL A 67 0.83 6.26 -10.47
N THR A 68 0.12 5.67 -11.43
CA THR A 68 -0.98 6.36 -12.09
C THR A 68 -2.24 6.18 -11.26
N ILE A 69 -2.98 7.27 -11.06
CA ILE A 69 -4.25 7.27 -10.34
C ILE A 69 -5.39 7.38 -11.35
N GLU A 70 -6.44 6.58 -11.18
CA GLU A 70 -7.62 6.62 -12.04
C GLU A 70 -8.22 8.04 -12.07
N GLY A 71 -8.50 8.54 -13.27
CA GLY A 71 -9.06 9.89 -13.46
C GLY A 71 -8.08 11.04 -13.29
N GLU A 72 -6.80 10.78 -13.00
CA GLU A 72 -5.78 11.81 -12.82
C GLU A 72 -4.78 11.85 -13.98
N SER A 73 -4.39 13.05 -14.38
CA SER A 73 -3.38 13.25 -15.43
C SER A 73 -1.94 13.18 -14.88
N LYS A 74 -1.75 13.46 -13.59
CA LYS A 74 -0.46 13.42 -12.91
C LYS A 74 -0.31 12.12 -12.13
N LYS A 75 0.92 11.62 -12.07
CA LYS A 75 1.27 10.51 -11.17
C LYS A 75 1.35 10.97 -9.72
N ALA A 76 1.22 10.02 -8.81
CA ALA A 76 1.34 10.22 -7.38
C ALA A 76 2.39 9.28 -6.79
N TRP A 77 2.97 9.64 -5.64
CA TRP A 77 3.86 8.76 -4.89
C TRP A 77 3.07 7.82 -4.00
N ILE A 78 3.47 6.55 -3.97
CA ILE A 78 3.04 5.55 -2.98
C ILE A 78 4.28 4.92 -2.33
N TYR A 79 4.18 4.56 -1.06
CA TYR A 79 5.21 3.81 -0.33
C TYR A 79 4.92 2.32 -0.37
N LEU A 80 5.87 1.54 -0.89
CA LEU A 80 5.78 0.08 -1.00
C LEU A 80 6.81 -0.57 -0.07
N LEU A 81 6.39 -1.58 0.68
CA LEU A 81 7.25 -2.31 1.60
C LEU A 81 8.40 -2.89 0.79
N PHE A 82 9.63 -2.51 1.12
CA PHE A 82 10.80 -2.86 0.33
C PHE A 82 11.82 -3.70 1.10
N THR A 83 11.89 -3.57 2.43
CA THR A 83 12.87 -4.33 3.24
C THR A 83 12.88 -5.82 2.85
N PRO A 84 13.98 -6.34 2.28
CA PRO A 84 13.95 -7.65 1.61
C PRO A 84 13.56 -8.83 2.50
N GLY A 85 13.95 -8.82 3.78
CA GLY A 85 13.53 -9.83 4.75
C GLY A 85 12.02 -9.79 4.95
N ARG A 86 11.52 -8.63 5.42
CA ARG A 86 10.09 -8.42 5.69
C ARG A 86 9.20 -8.64 4.47
N HIS A 87 9.61 -8.18 3.29
CA HIS A 87 8.88 -8.39 2.04
C HIS A 87 8.71 -9.89 1.74
N LYS A 88 9.76 -10.70 1.92
CA LYS A 88 9.69 -12.15 1.73
C LYS A 88 8.83 -12.83 2.80
N ASP A 89 8.94 -12.39 4.05
CA ASP A 89 8.18 -12.96 5.16
C ASP A 89 6.68 -12.75 4.97
N VAL A 90 6.28 -11.53 4.59
CA VAL A 90 4.88 -11.20 4.29
C VAL A 90 4.31 -12.09 3.19
N LEU A 91 5.04 -12.28 2.10
CA LEU A 91 4.58 -13.11 0.97
C LEU A 91 4.54 -14.62 1.29
N LYS A 92 5.27 -15.08 2.32
CA LYS A 92 5.33 -16.50 2.70
C LYS A 92 4.39 -16.86 3.85
N SER A 93 3.90 -15.87 4.59
CA SER A 93 3.08 -16.06 5.80
C SER A 93 1.69 -15.43 5.69
N PRO A 94 0.83 -15.89 4.75
CA PRO A 94 -0.51 -15.30 4.54
C PRO A 94 -1.45 -15.46 5.74
N ALA A 95 -1.18 -16.41 6.64
CA ALA A 95 -1.93 -16.56 7.89
C ALA A 95 -1.61 -15.45 8.91
N GLU A 96 -0.37 -14.94 8.90
CA GLU A 96 0.06 -13.83 9.77
C GLU A 96 -0.27 -12.48 9.15
N TYR A 97 -0.18 -12.39 7.82
CA TYR A 97 -0.43 -11.20 7.03
C TYR A 97 -1.59 -11.44 6.06
N PRO A 98 -2.84 -11.52 6.56
CA PRO A 98 -3.98 -11.81 5.72
C PRO A 98 -4.14 -10.72 4.66
N ARG A 99 -4.44 -11.14 3.43
CA ARG A 99 -4.73 -10.23 2.33
C ARG A 99 -5.94 -9.36 2.66
N VAL A 100 -5.82 -8.09 2.31
CA VAL A 100 -6.90 -7.11 2.31
C VAL A 100 -7.59 -7.18 0.94
N PRO A 101 -8.84 -7.67 0.85
CA PRO A 101 -9.52 -7.83 -0.43
C PRO A 101 -9.75 -6.51 -1.15
N ASN A 102 -9.71 -6.53 -2.48
CA ASN A 102 -10.01 -5.40 -3.37
C ASN A 102 -9.10 -4.18 -3.18
N GLY A 103 -7.99 -4.34 -2.46
CA GLY A 103 -7.07 -3.26 -2.12
C GLY A 103 -7.67 -2.16 -1.25
N ASP A 104 -8.73 -2.44 -0.47
CA ASP A 104 -9.42 -1.43 0.35
C ASP A 104 -9.32 -1.75 1.85
N TRP A 105 -8.41 -1.06 2.52
CA TRP A 105 -8.18 -1.20 3.97
C TRP A 105 -9.39 -0.77 4.79
N MET A 106 -10.08 0.30 4.40
CA MET A 106 -11.18 0.84 5.20
C MET A 106 -12.41 -0.08 5.13
N ALA A 107 -12.70 -0.64 3.95
CA ALA A 107 -13.72 -1.66 3.79
C ALA A 107 -13.38 -2.92 4.60
N TYR A 108 -12.13 -3.39 4.56
CA TYR A 108 -11.66 -4.53 5.33
C TYR A 108 -11.80 -4.33 6.84
N MET A 109 -11.42 -3.16 7.35
CA MET A 109 -11.57 -2.84 8.78
C MET A 109 -13.04 -2.72 9.21
N THR A 110 -13.90 -2.19 8.33
CA THR A 110 -15.34 -2.01 8.62
C THR A 110 -16.10 -3.32 8.62
N ALA A 111 -15.72 -4.28 7.77
CA ALA A 111 -16.29 -5.62 7.74
C ALA A 111 -15.99 -6.45 9.01
N GLY A 112 -15.16 -5.92 9.91
CA GLY A 112 -14.61 -6.62 11.06
C GLY A 112 -13.45 -7.50 10.62
N LYS A 113 -12.29 -7.32 11.26
CA LYS A 113 -11.18 -8.29 11.11
C LYS A 113 -11.76 -9.66 11.40
N GLY A 114 -11.85 -10.54 10.40
CA GLY A 114 -12.42 -11.88 10.54
C GLY A 114 -11.92 -12.49 11.85
N GLY A 115 -12.87 -12.83 12.73
CA GLY A 115 -12.70 -12.95 14.18
C GLY A 115 -11.32 -13.39 14.66
N ARG A 116 -10.71 -12.55 15.49
CA ARG A 116 -9.75 -13.00 16.50
C ARG A 116 -10.48 -13.20 17.81
#